data_AF-A0A4V2ZV47-F1
#
_entry.id   AF-A0A4V2ZV47-F1
#
_cell.length_a   1.000
_cell.length_b   1.000
_cell.length_c   1.000
_cell.angle_alpha   90.00
_cell.angle_beta   90.00
_cell.angle_gamma   90.00
#
_symmetry.space_group_name_H-M   'P 1'
#
loop_
_entity.id
_entity.type
_entity.pdbx_description
1 polymer ?
#
loop_
_entity_poly.entity_id
_entity_poly.type
_entity_poly.pdbx_seq_one_letter_code
_entity_poly.pdbx_strand_id
1 'polypeptide(L)'
;MSRSYEYLGYTLEVSVEVDFLMAQGKRNCSEPGYVAVVRVFKSGTSIALISPLRFGESGGRPFANEADAIMGGFSAGRKIVDDLFSSR
;
A
#
# COMPACT_ATOMS: atom_id res chain seq x y z
N MET A 1 -4.77 -8.89 -4.07
CA MET A 1 -5.25 -8.12 -5.25
C MET A 1 -4.29 -6.98 -5.51
N SER A 2 -4.02 -6.55 -6.75
CA SER A 2 -3.21 -5.36 -7.02
C SER A 2 -3.85 -4.43 -8.04
N ARG A 3 -3.61 -3.12 -7.89
CA ARG A 3 -4.04 -2.07 -8.81
C ARG A 3 -2.88 -1.13 -9.11
N SER A 4 -2.63 -0.92 -10.39
CA SER A 4 -1.66 0.07 -10.87
C SER A 4 -2.37 1.35 -11.26
N TYR A 5 -1.77 2.49 -10.93
CA TYR A 5 -2.26 3.82 -11.22
C TYR A 5 -1.13 4.66 -11.80
N GLU A 6 -1.39 5.44 -12.83
CA GLU A 6 -0.43 6.40 -13.35
C GLU A 6 -0.64 7.76 -12.69
N TYR A 7 0.43 8.34 -12.15
CA TYR A 7 0.40 9.63 -11.46
C TYR A 7 1.69 10.41 -11.71
N LEU A 8 1.57 11.59 -12.33
CA LEU A 8 2.70 12.50 -12.61
C LEU A 8 3.91 11.85 -13.32
N GLY A 9 3.67 10.90 -14.22
CA GLY A 9 4.77 10.18 -14.90
C GLY A 9 5.42 9.09 -14.04
N TYR A 10 4.75 8.67 -12.97
CA TYR A 10 5.08 7.51 -12.15
C TYR A 10 3.96 6.49 -12.20
N THR A 11 4.29 5.23 -12.00
CA THR A 11 3.32 4.15 -11.84
C THR A 11 3.29 3.73 -10.38
N LEU A 12 2.15 3.97 -9.73
CA LEU A 12 1.84 3.57 -8.37
C LEU A 12 1.15 2.20 -8.42
N GLU A 13 1.87 1.14 -8.04
CA GLU A 13 1.28 -0.19 -7.85
C GLU A 13 0.90 -0.37 -6.38
N VAL A 14 -0.38 -0.56 -6.13
CA VAL A 14 -0.92 -0.84 -4.79
C VAL A 14 -1.41 -2.28 -4.77
N SER A 15 -0.72 -3.12 -4.01
CA SER A 15 -1.09 -4.51 -3.78
C SER A 15 -1.67 -4.66 -2.38
N VAL A 16 -2.67 -5.52 -2.21
CA VAL A 16 -3.22 -5.90 -0.90
C VAL A 16 -2.73 -7.30 -0.58
N GLU A 17 -2.03 -7.40 0.54
CA GLU A 17 -1.67 -8.65 1.20
C GLU A 17 -2.65 -8.89 2.34
N VAL A 18 -3.12 -10.13 2.47
CA VAL A 18 -3.95 -10.55 3.60
C VAL A 18 -3.02 -11.16 4.63
N ASP A 19 -2.94 -10.53 5.80
CA ASP A 19 -2.15 -11.03 6.91
C ASP A 19 -3.03 -11.95 7.78
N PHE A 20 -2.84 -13.26 7.61
CA PHE A 20 -3.52 -14.29 8.40
C PHE A 20 -2.82 -14.56 9.75
N LEU A 21 -1.63 -14.01 10.02
CA LEU A 21 -0.85 -14.32 11.24
C LEU A 21 -1.45 -13.70 12.50
N MET A 22 -2.28 -12.66 12.39
CA MET A 22 -2.99 -12.04 13.52
C MET A 22 -4.04 -12.98 14.17
N ALA A 23 -4.46 -14.05 13.49
CA ALA A 23 -5.43 -15.00 14.03
C ALA A 23 -4.87 -15.94 15.12
N GLN A 24 -3.54 -16.06 15.27
CA GLN A 24 -2.94 -17.07 16.15
C GLN A 24 -2.54 -16.57 17.54
N GLY A 25 -2.54 -15.25 17.79
CA GLY A 25 -1.88 -14.68 18.97
C GLY A 25 -2.76 -14.19 20.12
N LYS A 26 -3.93 -13.60 19.85
CA LYS A 26 -4.76 -13.02 20.92
C LYS A 26 -6.15 -12.63 20.40
N ARG A 27 -7.18 -13.30 20.94
CA ARG A 27 -8.60 -12.92 20.93
C ARG A 27 -9.25 -12.74 19.56
N ASN A 28 -10.09 -13.70 19.18
CA ASN A 28 -11.39 -13.51 18.52
C ASN A 28 -11.51 -12.39 17.47
N CYS A 29 -10.52 -12.16 16.62
CA CYS A 29 -10.74 -11.43 15.37
C CYS A 29 -10.94 -12.48 14.29
N SER A 30 -12.19 -12.81 14.03
CA SER A 30 -12.61 -13.71 12.95
C SER A 30 -12.40 -13.09 11.55
N GLU A 31 -11.72 -11.96 11.45
CA GLU A 31 -11.58 -11.22 10.20
C GLU A 31 -10.12 -11.13 9.75
N PRO A 32 -9.85 -11.42 8.46
CA PRO A 32 -8.52 -11.24 7.87
C PRO A 32 -8.08 -9.77 7.97
N GLY A 33 -6.84 -9.52 8.40
CA GLY A 33 -6.27 -8.18 8.37
C GLY A 33 -5.70 -7.87 6.99
N TYR A 34 -6.00 -6.69 6.44
CA TYR A 34 -5.54 -6.30 5.11
C TYR A 34 -4.39 -5.30 5.18
N VAL A 35 -3.30 -5.53 4.45
CA VAL A 35 -2.13 -4.66 4.41
C VAL A 35 -1.90 -4.19 2.98
N ALA A 36 -1.75 -2.88 2.81
CA ALA A 36 -1.47 -2.29 1.51
C ALA A 36 0.03 -2.21 1.27
N VAL A 37 0.52 -2.88 0.25
CA VAL A 37 1.90 -2.82 -0.22
C VAL A 37 1.97 -1.88 -1.42
N VAL A 38 2.65 -0.76 -1.25
CA VAL A 38 2.78 0.26 -2.28
C VAL A 38 4.17 0.18 -2.89
N ARG A 39 4.21 0.18 -4.22
CA ARG A 39 5.42 0.26 -5.02
C ARG A 39 5.28 1.43 -5.98
N VAL A 40 6.35 2.20 -6.09
CA VAL A 40 6.41 3.35 -6.98
C VAL A 40 7.45 3.07 -8.05
N PHE A 41 7.05 3.12 -9.30
CA PHE A 41 7.91 2.94 -10.46
C PHE A 41 7.98 4.26 -11.24
N LYS A 42 9.10 4.49 -11.92
CA LYS A 42 9.17 5.57 -12.91
C LYS A 42 8.48 5.11 -14.19
N SER A 43 7.68 5.97 -14.82
CA SER A 43 7.03 5.63 -16.09
C SER A 43 8.08 5.22 -17.14
N GLY A 44 7.80 4.12 -17.84
CA GLY A 44 8.71 3.49 -18.79
C GLY A 44 9.86 2.68 -18.18
N THR A 45 9.88 2.47 -16.85
CA THR A 45 10.90 1.68 -16.17
C THR A 45 10.27 0.59 -15.30
N SER A 46 10.82 -0.62 -15.34
CA SER A 46 10.36 -1.76 -14.52
C SER A 46 10.99 -1.81 -13.13
N ILE A 47 11.86 -0.85 -12.81
CA ILE A 47 12.58 -0.75 -11.53
C ILE A 47 11.79 0.16 -10.59
N ALA A 48 11.48 -0.37 -9.41
CA ALA A 48 10.86 0.41 -8.36
C ALA A 48 11.84 1.50 -7.87
N LEU A 49 11.37 2.72 -7.75
CA LEU A 49 12.16 3.87 -7.26
C LEU A 49 12.49 3.76 -5.78
N ILE A 50 11.65 3.04 -5.03
CA ILE A 50 11.78 2.83 -3.59
C ILE A 50 11.49 1.37 -3.25
N SER A 51 11.98 0.93 -2.09
CA SER A 51 11.60 -0.36 -1.52
C SER A 51 10.07 -0.42 -1.31
N PRO A 52 9.43 -1.58 -1.53
CA PRO A 52 7.99 -1.74 -1.29
C PRO A 52 7.62 -1.37 0.14
N LEU A 53 6.70 -0.43 0.31
CA LEU A 53 6.27 0.04 1.62
C LEU A 53 4.95 -0.60 2.00
N ARG A 54 4.88 -1.12 3.23
CA ARG A 54 3.68 -1.74 3.79
C ARG A 54 2.95 -0.72 4.66
N PHE A 55 1.67 -0.53 4.36
CA PHE A 55 0.77 0.38 5.04
C PHE A 55 -0.38 -0.40 5.67
N GLY A 56 -0.66 -0.07 6.92
CA GLY A 56 -1.86 -0.46 7.63
C GLY A 56 -2.72 0.75 7.94
N GLU A 57 -3.84 0.51 8.62
CA GLU A 57 -4.64 1.51 9.29
C GLU A 57 -3.85 2.28 10.36
N SER A 58 -4.44 3.37 10.83
CA SER A 58 -3.89 4.23 11.88
C SER A 58 -3.42 3.41 13.10
N GLY A 59 -2.19 3.66 13.54
CA GLY A 59 -1.59 2.95 14.67
C GLY A 59 -0.93 1.62 14.32
N GLY A 60 -0.67 1.35 13.04
CA GLY A 60 0.06 0.15 12.58
C GLY A 60 -0.77 -1.12 12.59
N ARG A 61 -2.10 -0.99 12.67
CA ARG A 61 -3.03 -2.11 12.55
C ARG A 61 -3.29 -2.41 11.08
N PRO A 62 -3.62 -3.65 10.68
CA PRO A 62 -4.13 -3.92 9.34
C PRO A 62 -5.45 -3.17 9.09
N PHE A 63 -5.75 -2.87 7.84
CA PHE A 63 -7.05 -2.37 7.40
C PHE A 63 -8.14 -3.42 7.62
N ALA A 64 -9.38 -2.95 7.85
CA ALA A 64 -10.54 -3.80 8.06
C ALA A 64 -11.01 -4.52 6.79
N ASN A 65 -10.79 -3.94 5.61
CA ASN A 65 -11.19 -4.53 4.33
C ASN A 65 -10.21 -4.17 3.19
N GLU A 66 -10.34 -4.87 2.07
CA GLU A 66 -9.50 -4.67 0.88
C GLU A 66 -9.64 -3.28 0.26
N ALA A 67 -10.85 -2.70 0.28
CA ALA A 67 -11.10 -1.40 -0.34
C ALA A 67 -10.37 -0.28 0.42
N ASP A 68 -10.39 -0.33 1.75
CA ASP A 68 -9.66 0.59 2.62
C ASP A 68 -8.15 0.44 2.44
N ALA A 69 -7.65 -0.80 2.28
CA ALA A 69 -6.25 -1.05 1.98
C ALA A 69 -5.84 -0.46 0.62
N ILE A 70 -6.63 -0.68 -0.44
CA ILE A 70 -6.35 -0.09 -1.75
C ILE A 70 -6.37 1.44 -1.67
N MET A 71 -7.39 2.03 -1.03
CA MET A 71 -7.55 3.48 -0.95
C MET A 71 -6.46 4.13 -0.09
N GLY A 72 -6.15 3.53 1.06
CA GLY A 72 -5.07 3.96 1.96
C GLY A 72 -3.70 3.86 1.30
N GLY A 73 -3.43 2.74 0.62
CA GLY A 73 -2.20 2.53 -0.15
C GLY A 73 -2.05 3.54 -1.30
N PHE A 74 -3.12 3.83 -2.03
CA PHE A 74 -3.11 4.84 -3.09
C PHE A 74 -2.83 6.25 -2.53
N SER A 75 -3.49 6.63 -1.43
CA SER A 75 -3.27 7.93 -0.77
C SER A 75 -1.84 8.08 -0.28
N ALA A 76 -1.28 7.03 0.34
CA ALA A 76 0.11 7.01 0.80
C ALA A 76 1.09 7.08 -0.38
N GLY A 77 0.87 6.28 -1.43
CA GLY A 77 1.71 6.30 -2.63
C GLY A 77 1.74 7.65 -3.32
N ARG A 78 0.58 8.32 -3.41
CA ARG A 78 0.49 9.67 -3.95
C ARG A 78 1.31 10.68 -3.12
N LYS A 79 1.15 10.67 -1.79
CA LYS A 79 1.93 11.53 -0.89
C LYS A 79 3.43 11.28 -1.01
N ILE A 80 3.85 10.02 -1.12
CA ILE A 80 5.27 9.70 -1.33
C ILE A 80 5.79 10.32 -2.63
N VAL A 81 5.02 10.25 -3.71
CA VAL A 81 5.42 10.88 -4.97
C VAL A 81 5.48 12.39 -4.83
N ASP A 82 4.48 12.99 -4.19
CA ASP A 82 4.43 14.43 -3.96
C ASP A 82 5.61 14.91 -3.07
N ASP A 83 5.92 14.20 -1.99
CA ASP A 83 6.97 14.57 -1.02
C ASP A 83 8.39 14.31 -1.56
N LEU A 84 8.63 13.17 -2.20
CA LEU A 84 9.97 12.76 -2.65
C LEU A 84 10.32 13.25 -4.05
N PHE A 85 9.33 13.38 -4.94
CA PHE A 85 9.58 13.58 -6.38
C PHE A 85 8.98 14.86 -6.94
N SER A 86 8.00 15.50 -6.29
CA SER A 86 7.44 16.78 -6.75
C SER A 86 8.17 18.02 -6.20
N SER A 87 9.17 17.87 -5.32
CA SER A 87 9.99 18.98 -4.80
C SER A 87 11.15 19.39 -5.72
N ARG A 88 10.96 19.37 -7.06
CA ARG A 88 12.00 19.74 -8.02
C ARG A 88 11.58 20.83 -8.99
#